data_AF-A0A8D8CI14-F1
#
_entry.id   AF-A0A8D8CI14-F1
#
_cell.length_a   1.000
_cell.length_b   1.000
_cell.length_c   1.000
_cell.angle_alpha   90.00
_cell.angle_beta   90.00
_cell.angle_gamma   90.00
#
_symmetry.space_group_name_H-M   'P 1'
#
loop_
_entity.id
_entity.type
_entity.pdbx_description
1 polymer ?
#
loop_
_entity_poly.entity_id
_entity_poly.type
_entity_poly.pdbx_seq_one_letter_code
_entity_poly.pdbx_strand_id
1 'polypeptide(L)'
;RLLSAIPNVVVAGLPQVSRAVIAVDDAHGPPTYKLCVEGYGLRDVMATYGVVGARTKSNNILEVYVTLGIEAARTTIMNEITDVMEGHGMSVDHRHIMLLASQMTSRGEVLGITRHGLAKMRESVFNLASVSFGYS
;
A
#
# COMPACT_ATOMS: atom_id res chain seq x y z
N ARG A 1 -18.40 -33.31 -12.58
CA ARG A 1 -17.13 -32.81 -12.00
C ARG A 1 -16.55 -31.59 -12.74
N LEU A 2 -16.76 -31.43 -14.06
CA LEU A 2 -16.32 -30.23 -14.80
C LEU A 2 -17.27 -29.02 -14.65
N LEU A 3 -18.59 -29.24 -14.48
CA LEU A 3 -19.59 -28.17 -14.31
C LEU A 3 -19.38 -27.28 -13.07
N SER A 4 -18.73 -27.80 -12.01
CA SER A 4 -18.45 -27.04 -10.78
C SER A 4 -17.25 -26.10 -10.91
N ALA A 5 -16.43 -26.23 -11.95
CA ALA A 5 -15.26 -25.38 -12.17
C ALA A 5 -15.53 -24.19 -13.11
N ILE A 6 -16.61 -24.23 -13.88
CA ILE A 6 -17.02 -23.19 -14.83
C ILE A 6 -17.28 -21.81 -14.19
N PRO A 7 -17.91 -21.68 -13.01
CA PRO A 7 -18.16 -20.34 -12.46
C PRO A 7 -16.92 -19.62 -11.94
N ASN A 8 -15.79 -20.31 -11.77
CA ASN A 8 -14.52 -19.72 -11.30
C ASN A 8 -13.55 -19.37 -12.43
N VAL A 9 -13.95 -19.57 -13.70
CA VAL A 9 -13.12 -19.21 -14.85
C VAL A 9 -13.26 -17.72 -15.12
N VAL A 10 -12.15 -16.99 -15.00
CA VAL A 10 -12.05 -15.58 -15.39
C VAL A 10 -12.11 -15.51 -16.92
N VAL A 11 -13.18 -14.92 -17.45
CA VAL A 11 -13.45 -14.86 -18.90
C VAL A 11 -12.56 -13.83 -19.62
N ALA A 12 -12.23 -12.73 -18.93
CA ALA A 12 -11.26 -11.72 -19.39
C ALA A 12 -10.83 -10.84 -18.20
N GLY A 13 -9.60 -10.32 -18.26
CA GLY A 13 -9.06 -9.41 -17.25
C GLY A 13 -8.09 -10.07 -16.27
N LEU A 14 -7.79 -9.37 -15.17
CA LEU A 14 -6.84 -9.81 -14.17
C LEU A 14 -7.54 -10.64 -13.09
N PRO A 15 -7.10 -11.88 -12.81
CA PRO A 15 -7.79 -12.77 -11.88
C PRO A 15 -7.71 -12.29 -10.42
N GLN A 16 -6.74 -11.44 -10.10
CA GLN A 16 -6.53 -10.88 -8.77
C GLN A 16 -7.38 -9.61 -8.50
N VAL A 17 -8.11 -9.13 -9.51
CA VAL A 17 -8.97 -7.95 -9.42
C VAL A 17 -10.42 -8.37 -9.23
N SER A 18 -11.02 -7.96 -8.12
CA SER A 18 -12.39 -8.31 -7.76
C SER A 18 -13.41 -7.37 -8.39
N ARG A 19 -13.11 -6.05 -8.40
CA ARG A 19 -14.03 -5.02 -8.91
C ARG A 19 -13.23 -3.82 -9.40
N ALA A 20 -13.74 -3.14 -10.41
CA ALA A 20 -13.23 -1.83 -10.82
C ALA A 20 -14.40 -0.85 -10.93
N VAL A 21 -14.22 0.36 -10.41
CA VAL A 21 -15.21 1.44 -10.40
C VAL A 21 -14.59 2.67 -11.05
N ILE A 22 -15.35 3.34 -11.91
CA ILE A 22 -14.91 4.59 -12.53
C ILE A 22 -15.41 5.75 -11.67
N ALA A 23 -14.48 6.53 -11.12
CA ALA A 23 -14.77 7.79 -10.44
C ALA A 23 -14.53 8.94 -11.42
N VAL A 24 -15.48 9.86 -11.51
CA VAL A 24 -15.35 11.08 -12.30
C VAL A 24 -14.92 12.20 -11.36
N ASP A 25 -13.85 12.88 -11.72
CA ASP A 25 -13.36 14.06 -11.00
C ASP A 25 -13.54 15.29 -11.90
N ASP A 26 -14.52 16.12 -11.51
CA ASP A 26 -14.94 17.34 -12.21
C ASP A 26 -14.40 18.62 -11.55
N ALA A 27 -13.47 18.51 -10.59
CA ALA A 27 -13.10 19.64 -9.73
C ALA A 27 -12.23 20.72 -10.42
N HIS A 28 -11.41 20.38 -11.42
CA HIS A 28 -10.38 21.28 -11.97
C HIS A 28 -10.13 21.11 -13.48
N GLY A 29 -11.05 21.58 -14.32
CA GLY A 29 -10.89 21.58 -15.79
C GLY A 29 -11.56 20.37 -16.47
N PRO A 30 -11.10 19.91 -17.66
CA PRO A 30 -11.80 18.86 -18.40
C PRO A 30 -11.98 17.60 -17.52
N PRO A 31 -13.16 16.93 -17.60
CA PRO A 31 -13.50 15.84 -16.70
C PRO A 31 -12.45 14.73 -16.77
N THR A 32 -11.85 14.40 -15.62
CA THR A 32 -10.87 13.32 -15.55
C THR A 32 -11.49 12.06 -14.96
N TYR A 33 -11.33 10.95 -15.67
CA TYR A 33 -11.80 9.65 -15.22
C TYR A 33 -10.68 8.95 -14.45
N LYS A 34 -10.96 8.61 -13.19
CA LYS A 34 -10.09 7.80 -12.33
C LYS A 34 -10.66 6.39 -12.24
N LEU A 35 -9.83 5.38 -12.43
CA LEU A 35 -10.22 3.98 -12.25
C LEU A 35 -9.81 3.52 -10.85
N CYS A 36 -10.79 3.24 -10.00
CA CYS A 36 -10.60 2.65 -8.68
C CYS A 36 -10.72 1.14 -8.79
N VAL A 37 -9.61 0.43 -8.59
CA VAL A 37 -9.54 -1.03 -8.68
C VAL A 37 -9.48 -1.61 -7.27
N GLU A 38 -10.35 -2.56 -6.98
CA GLU A 38 -10.33 -3.37 -5.76
C GLU A 38 -9.77 -4.74 -6.08
N GLY A 39 -8.57 -5.01 -5.55
CA GLY A 39 -7.87 -6.27 -5.73
C GLY A 39 -6.38 -6.11 -5.53
N TYR A 40 -5.65 -7.12 -5.98
CA TYR A 40 -4.18 -7.16 -5.98
C TYR A 40 -3.68 -7.28 -7.42
N GLY A 41 -2.37 -7.13 -7.64
CA GLY A 41 -1.73 -7.19 -8.94
C GLY A 41 -1.42 -5.82 -9.55
N LEU A 42 -0.87 -4.88 -8.77
CA LEU A 42 -0.46 -3.55 -9.24
C LEU A 42 0.41 -3.62 -10.50
N ARG A 43 1.35 -4.58 -10.55
CA ARG A 43 2.25 -4.77 -11.71
C ARG A 43 1.47 -5.02 -13.00
N ASP A 44 0.49 -5.90 -12.95
CA ASP A 44 -0.28 -6.30 -14.13
C ASP A 44 -1.27 -5.18 -14.52
N VAL A 45 -1.84 -4.49 -13.52
CA VAL A 45 -2.68 -3.30 -13.74
C VAL A 45 -1.88 -2.20 -14.45
N MET A 46 -0.64 -1.95 -14.02
CA MET A 46 0.25 -0.96 -14.66
C MET A 46 0.65 -1.35 -16.09
N ALA A 47 0.71 -2.66 -16.39
CA ALA A 47 1.04 -3.17 -17.72
C ALA A 47 -0.16 -3.25 -18.68
N THR A 48 -1.37 -2.96 -18.19
CA THR A 48 -2.59 -3.03 -19.00
C THR A 48 -2.67 -1.86 -19.98
N TYR A 49 -3.01 -2.15 -21.24
CA TYR A 49 -3.14 -1.12 -22.29
C TYR A 49 -4.20 -0.08 -21.92
N GLY A 50 -3.87 1.21 -22.08
CA GLY A 50 -4.74 2.32 -21.72
C GLY A 50 -4.61 2.81 -20.27
N VAL A 51 -3.86 2.11 -19.41
CA VAL A 51 -3.57 2.57 -18.04
C VAL A 51 -2.26 3.36 -18.03
N VAL A 52 -2.28 4.54 -17.39
CA VAL A 52 -1.07 5.35 -17.18
C VAL A 52 -0.36 4.89 -15.92
N GLY A 53 0.49 3.86 -16.04
CA GLY A 53 1.21 3.26 -14.90
C GLY A 53 1.98 4.25 -14.02
N ALA A 54 2.54 5.32 -14.60
CA ALA A 54 3.27 6.36 -13.86
C ALA A 54 2.40 7.14 -12.86
N ARG A 55 1.07 7.12 -13.02
CA ARG A 55 0.11 7.78 -12.13
C ARG A 55 -0.70 6.78 -11.29
N THR A 56 -0.46 5.49 -11.46
CA THR A 56 -1.13 4.45 -10.69
C THR A 56 -0.55 4.38 -9.28
N LYS A 57 -1.44 4.29 -8.28
CA LYS A 57 -1.06 4.12 -6.87
C LYS A 57 -1.76 2.87 -6.32
N SER A 58 -1.17 2.26 -5.29
CA SER A 58 -1.77 1.18 -4.51
C SER A 58 -1.64 1.52 -3.03
N ASN A 59 -2.65 1.15 -2.26
CA ASN A 59 -2.65 1.23 -0.79
C ASN A 59 -1.81 0.11 -0.16
N ASN A 60 -1.50 -0.95 -0.92
CA ASN A 60 -0.68 -2.05 -0.44
C ASN A 60 0.81 -1.73 -0.58
N ILE A 61 1.43 -1.32 0.53
CA ILE A 61 2.84 -0.92 0.59
C ILE A 61 3.78 -2.07 0.20
N LEU A 62 3.47 -3.32 0.56
CA LEU A 62 4.30 -4.48 0.22
C LEU A 62 4.30 -4.74 -1.29
N GLU A 63 3.15 -4.59 -1.92
CA GLU A 63 3.02 -4.71 -3.36
C GLU A 63 3.80 -3.60 -4.09
N VAL A 64 3.69 -2.36 -3.61
CA VAL A 64 4.48 -1.23 -4.12
C VAL A 64 5.99 -1.50 -3.97
N TYR A 65 6.43 -2.04 -2.83
CA TYR A 65 7.82 -2.40 -2.61
C TYR A 65 8.33 -3.43 -3.63
N VAL A 66 7.56 -4.49 -3.88
CA VAL A 66 7.93 -5.55 -4.84
C VAL A 66 7.94 -5.06 -6.29
N THR A 67 7.09 -4.07 -6.63
CA THR A 67 6.90 -3.61 -8.01
C THR A 67 7.74 -2.39 -8.38
N LEU A 68 7.84 -1.41 -7.47
CA LEU A 68 8.49 -0.12 -7.69
C LEU A 68 9.73 0.10 -6.81
N GLY A 69 9.93 -0.71 -5.77
CA GLY A 69 11.10 -0.65 -4.90
C GLY A 69 10.89 0.13 -3.59
N ILE A 70 11.96 0.24 -2.81
CA ILE A 70 11.93 0.76 -1.43
C ILE A 70 11.58 2.26 -1.35
N GLU A 71 12.04 3.06 -2.31
CA GLU A 71 11.79 4.50 -2.28
C GLU A 71 10.33 4.84 -2.61
N ALA A 72 9.73 4.12 -3.57
CA ALA A 72 8.31 4.22 -3.85
C ALA A 72 7.47 3.79 -2.63
N ALA A 73 7.86 2.71 -1.96
CA ALA A 73 7.22 2.29 -0.72
C ALA A 73 7.31 3.35 0.38
N ARG A 74 8.46 4.04 0.53
CA ARG A 74 8.64 5.15 1.48
C ARG A 74 7.64 6.27 1.20
N THR A 75 7.52 6.70 -0.05
CA THR A 75 6.56 7.74 -0.44
C THR A 75 5.12 7.30 -0.25
N THR A 76 4.78 6.06 -0.55
CA THR A 76 3.43 5.51 -0.31
C THR A 76 3.09 5.51 1.19
N ILE A 77 4.01 5.12 2.07
CA ILE A 77 3.81 5.18 3.53
C ILE A 77 3.51 6.63 3.98
N MET A 78 4.28 7.61 3.48
CA MET A 78 4.07 9.01 3.84
C MET A 78 2.69 9.51 3.41
N ASN A 79 2.25 9.16 2.19
CA ASN A 79 0.93 9.55 1.68
C ASN A 79 -0.19 8.90 2.48
N GLU A 80 -0.13 7.59 2.71
CA GLU A 80 -1.17 6.86 3.47
C GLU A 80 -1.34 7.39 4.90
N ILE A 81 -0.23 7.69 5.59
CA ILE A 81 -0.31 8.27 6.94
C ILE A 81 -0.95 9.65 6.89
N THR A 82 -0.57 10.47 5.91
CA THR A 82 -1.14 11.81 5.73
C THR A 82 -2.64 11.71 5.46
N ASP A 83 -3.05 10.87 4.51
CA ASP A 83 -4.45 10.66 4.12
C ASP A 83 -5.29 10.16 5.32
N VAL A 84 -4.76 9.24 6.13
CA VAL A 84 -5.43 8.74 7.35
C VAL A 84 -5.54 9.84 8.41
N MET A 85 -4.48 10.60 8.66
CA MET A 85 -4.49 11.68 9.66
C MET A 85 -5.47 12.79 9.27
N GLU A 86 -5.45 13.21 7.99
CA GLU A 86 -6.39 14.19 7.43
C GLU A 86 -7.84 13.70 7.53
N GLY A 87 -8.09 12.41 7.23
CA GLY A 87 -9.41 11.80 7.39
C GLY A 87 -9.96 11.82 8.82
N HIS A 88 -9.09 11.88 9.83
CA HIS A 88 -9.46 12.01 11.25
C HIS A 88 -9.41 13.47 11.75
N GLY A 89 -9.10 14.45 10.88
CA GLY A 89 -8.96 15.86 11.25
C GLY A 89 -7.73 16.16 12.11
N MET A 90 -6.74 15.27 12.12
CA MET A 90 -5.48 15.47 12.84
C MET A 90 -4.43 16.06 11.91
N SER A 91 -3.76 17.14 12.32
CA SER A 91 -2.60 17.68 11.60
C SER A 91 -1.31 17.25 12.29
N VAL A 92 -0.44 16.60 11.52
CA VAL A 92 0.91 16.20 11.94
C VAL A 92 1.90 16.84 10.99
N ASP A 93 2.99 17.39 11.51
CA ASP A 93 4.05 17.98 10.68
C ASP A 93 4.66 16.89 9.79
N HIS A 94 4.85 17.21 8.50
CA HIS A 94 5.43 16.30 7.50
C HIS A 94 6.80 15.75 7.93
N ARG A 95 7.55 16.48 8.78
CA ARG A 95 8.85 16.05 9.31
C ARG A 95 8.74 14.79 10.16
N HIS A 96 7.68 14.67 10.96
CA HIS A 96 7.46 13.48 11.80
C HIS A 96 7.11 12.26 10.93
N ILE A 97 6.27 12.45 9.92
CA ILE A 97 5.85 11.39 8.99
C ILE A 97 7.06 10.92 8.17
N MET A 98 7.88 11.86 7.68
CA MET A 98 9.10 11.55 6.92
C MET A 98 10.13 10.79 7.75
N LEU A 99 10.32 11.15 9.02
CA LEU A 99 11.19 10.43 9.95
C LEU A 99 10.69 9.00 10.18
N LEU A 100 9.39 8.82 10.41
CA LEU A 100 8.78 7.51 10.60
C LEU A 100 8.95 6.63 9.35
N ALA A 101 8.62 7.16 8.17
CA ALA A 101 8.75 6.43 6.90
C ALA A 101 10.21 6.04 6.62
N SER A 102 11.17 6.93 6.90
CA SER A 102 12.60 6.64 6.77
C SER A 102 13.05 5.56 7.76
N GLN A 103 12.54 5.58 8.99
CA GLN A 103 12.83 4.54 9.97
C GLN A 103 12.29 3.17 9.51
N MET A 104 11.06 3.12 8.98
CA MET A 104 10.43 1.88 8.47
C MET A 104 11.11 1.29 7.24
N THR A 105 11.82 2.11 6.45
CA THR A 105 12.46 1.71 5.17
C THR A 105 13.98 1.66 5.22
N SER A 106 14.60 2.07 6.34
CA SER A 106 16.05 2.19 6.52
C SER A 106 16.86 0.90 6.29
N ARG A 107 16.26 -0.28 6.50
CA ARG A 107 16.94 -1.58 6.37
C ARG A 107 16.86 -2.19 4.97
N GLY A 108 16.28 -1.49 3.99
CA GLY A 108 16.08 -2.01 2.64
C GLY A 108 14.89 -2.95 2.48
N GLU A 109 14.17 -3.22 3.57
CA GLU A 109 12.88 -3.93 3.61
C GLU A 109 11.82 -3.01 4.23
N VAL A 110 10.56 -3.19 3.83
CA VAL A 110 9.44 -2.52 4.50
C VAL A 110 9.11 -3.27 5.79
N LEU A 111 9.51 -2.70 6.92
CA LEU A 111 9.19 -3.25 8.23
C LEU A 111 7.93 -2.56 8.76
N GLY A 112 6.83 -3.34 8.84
CA GLY A 112 5.60 -2.85 9.46
C GLY A 112 5.79 -2.62 10.98
N ILE A 113 5.03 -1.70 11.56
CA ILE A 113 5.00 -1.43 13.02
C ILE A 113 4.30 -2.59 13.79
N THR A 114 3.92 -3.66 13.12
CA THR A 114 3.39 -4.87 13.78
C THR A 114 4.48 -5.53 14.63
N ARG A 115 4.08 -6.24 15.70
CA ARG A 115 5.00 -6.90 16.66
C ARG A 115 6.14 -7.70 15.99
N HIS A 116 5.87 -8.31 14.83
CA HIS A 116 6.84 -9.11 14.09
C HIS A 116 7.82 -8.24 13.28
N GLY A 117 7.40 -7.07 12.80
CA GLY A 117 8.29 -6.11 12.12
C GLY A 117 9.14 -5.30 13.10
N LEU A 118 8.58 -4.93 14.26
CA LEU A 118 9.33 -4.33 15.38
C LEU A 118 10.46 -5.25 15.89
N ALA A 119 10.22 -6.56 15.95
CA ALA A 119 11.22 -7.54 16.34
C ALA A 119 12.41 -7.61 15.37
N LYS A 120 12.21 -7.31 14.08
CA LYS A 120 13.29 -7.21 13.08
C LYS A 120 13.99 -5.85 13.08
N MET A 121 13.35 -4.78 13.57
CA MET A 121 13.93 -3.42 13.59
C MET A 121 14.94 -3.22 14.73
N ARG A 122 14.83 -3.95 15.84
CA ARG A 122 15.71 -3.80 17.01
C ARG A 122 16.63 -5.01 17.18
N GLU A 123 17.93 -4.79 16.96
CA GLU A 123 18.98 -5.80 17.11
C GLU A 123 19.28 -6.22 18.56
N SER A 124 18.72 -5.55 19.56
CA SER A 124 18.99 -5.85 20.96
C SER A 124 17.88 -6.71 21.57
N VAL A 125 18.19 -8.00 21.78
CA VAL A 125 17.40 -8.97 22.58
C VAL A 125 16.96 -8.38 23.92
N PHE A 126 17.77 -7.48 24.49
CA PHE A 126 17.49 -6.75 25.73
C PHE A 126 16.25 -5.84 25.66
N ASN A 127 16.01 -5.19 24.51
CA ASN A 127 14.90 -4.25 24.33
C ASN A 127 13.57 -4.97 24.07
N LEU A 128 13.62 -6.19 23.54
CA LEU A 128 12.45 -7.06 23.32
C LEU A 128 11.90 -7.61 24.65
N ALA A 129 12.79 -7.89 25.61
CA ALA A 129 12.41 -8.33 26.94
C ALA A 129 11.63 -7.23 27.70
N SER A 130 12.05 -5.97 27.62
CA SER A 130 11.42 -4.85 28.34
C SER A 130 9.97 -4.61 27.90
N VAL A 131 9.68 -4.72 26.60
CA VAL A 131 8.32 -4.51 26.06
C VAL A 131 7.38 -5.65 26.44
N SER A 132 7.89 -6.87 26.50
CA SER A 132 7.10 -8.05 26.86
C SER A 132 6.78 -8.09 28.36
N PHE A 133 7.68 -7.58 29.21
CA PHE A 133 7.51 -7.57 30.67
C PHE A 133 6.64 -6.42 31.20
N GLY A 134 6.45 -5.34 30.44
CA GLY A 134 5.63 -4.19 30.85
C GLY A 134 4.11 -4.42 30.79
N TYR A 135 3.66 -5.60 30.35
CA TYR A 135 2.24 -5.99 30.22
C TYR A 135 1.88 -7.23 31.08
N SER A 136 2.63 -7.51 32.15
CA SER A 136 2.29 -8.54 33.15
C SER A 136 1.91 -7.92 34.48
#